data_AF-A0A3D5EQ26-F1
#
_entry.id   AF-A0A3D5EQ26-F1
#
_cell.length_a   1.000
_cell.length_b   1.000
_cell.length_c   1.000
_cell.angle_alpha   90.00
_cell.angle_beta   90.00
_cell.angle_gamma   90.00
#
_symmetry.space_group_name_H-M   'P 1'
#
loop_
_entity.id
_entity.type
_entity.pdbx_description
1 polymer ?
#
loop_
_entity_poly.entity_id
_entity_poly.type
_entity_poly.pdbx_seq_one_letter_code
_entity_poly.pdbx_strand_id
1 'polypeptide(L)'
;MDKLNENHSLIKEANRLFKENKFSEAEQYYMQAAKTLGTDLVEASIWLCKKRQNSINTSSNTNSSVVTANTEFYTAENFLKQKKQLEQTQQLLEEYYQQSQSLKLQLMQRN
;
A
#
# COMPACT_ATOMS: atom_id res chain seq x y z
N MET A 1 -16.57 37.16 0.82
CA MET A 1 -16.62 35.93 1.63
C MET A 1 -15.70 34.92 0.97
N ASP A 2 -14.61 34.58 1.65
CA ASP A 2 -13.49 33.83 1.08
C ASP A 2 -13.90 32.38 0.81
N LYS A 3 -14.08 32.02 -0.47
CA LYS A 3 -14.37 30.65 -0.91
C LYS A 3 -13.41 29.60 -0.32
N LEU A 4 -12.19 30.02 0.01
CA LEU A 4 -11.19 29.20 0.71
C LEU A 4 -11.65 28.75 2.12
N ASN A 5 -12.29 29.62 2.90
CA ASN A 5 -12.77 29.30 4.24
C ASN A 5 -13.98 28.35 4.21
N GLU A 6 -14.84 28.50 3.20
CA GLU A 6 -15.95 27.60 2.95
C GLU A 6 -15.45 26.20 2.57
N ASN A 7 -14.45 26.10 1.69
CA ASN A 7 -13.85 24.82 1.30
C ASN A 7 -13.15 24.12 2.47
N HIS A 8 -12.41 24.87 3.29
CA HIS A 8 -11.79 24.31 4.49
C HIS A 8 -12.85 23.76 5.46
N SER A 9 -14.00 24.43 5.55
CA SER A 9 -15.15 23.95 6.34
C SER A 9 -15.76 22.68 5.73
N LEU A 10 -15.92 22.60 4.40
CA LEU A 10 -16.39 21.40 3.70
C LEU A 10 -15.46 20.19 3.91
N ILE A 11 -14.15 20.39 3.82
CA ILE A 11 -13.16 19.32 4.05
C ILE A 11 -13.16 18.88 5.52
N LYS A 12 -13.32 19.81 6.46
CA LYS A 12 -13.41 19.48 7.89
C LYS A 12 -14.66 18.65 8.18
N GLU A 13 -15.78 19.00 7.56
CA GLU A 13 -17.03 18.28 7.68
C GLU A 13 -16.95 16.88 7.02
N ALA A 14 -16.36 16.79 5.82
CA ALA A 14 -16.09 15.52 5.15
C ALA A 14 -15.23 14.58 6.02
N ASN A 15 -14.18 15.11 6.66
CA ASN A 15 -13.32 14.36 7.57
C ASN A 15 -14.06 13.88 8.82
N ARG A 16 -15.00 14.69 9.35
CA ARG A 16 -15.86 14.29 10.48
C ARG A 16 -16.74 13.10 10.08
N LEU A 17 -17.44 13.20 8.96
CA LEU A 17 -18.30 12.14 8.42
C LEU A 17 -17.51 10.86 8.10
N PHE A 18 -16.28 11.01 7.58
CA PHE A 18 -15.39 9.88 7.33
C PHE A 18 -15.02 9.13 8.62
N LYS A 19 -14.79 9.85 9.72
CA LYS A 19 -14.55 9.24 11.04
C LYS A 19 -15.80 8.58 11.62
N GLU A 20 -16.99 9.08 11.30
CA GLU A 20 -18.28 8.50 11.68
C GLU A 20 -18.69 7.29 10.81
N ASN A 21 -17.82 6.82 9.90
CA ASN A 21 -18.10 5.75 8.91
C ASN A 21 -19.22 6.09 7.90
N LYS A 22 -19.61 7.36 7.77
CA LYS A 22 -20.59 7.82 6.77
C LYS A 22 -19.88 8.13 5.45
N PHE A 23 -19.36 7.09 4.81
CA PHE A 23 -18.50 7.26 3.63
C PHE A 23 -19.24 7.83 2.41
N SER A 24 -20.53 7.56 2.25
CA SER A 24 -21.35 8.10 1.13
C SER A 24 -21.56 9.60 1.25
N GLU A 25 -21.85 10.09 2.46
CA GLU A 25 -22.00 11.52 2.72
C GLU A 25 -20.65 12.23 2.59
N ALA A 26 -19.58 11.65 3.18
CA ALA A 26 -18.23 12.21 3.11
C ALA A 26 -17.75 12.40 1.66
N GLU A 27 -18.04 11.43 0.77
CA GLU A 27 -17.70 11.53 -0.65
C GLU A 27 -18.34 12.75 -1.32
N GLN A 28 -19.62 13.04 -1.04
CA GLN A 28 -20.31 14.19 -1.63
C GLN A 28 -19.66 15.51 -1.20
N TYR A 29 -19.27 15.63 0.08
CA TYR A 29 -18.56 16.81 0.57
C TYR A 29 -17.18 16.97 -0.08
N TYR A 30 -16.43 15.88 -0.27
CA TYR A 30 -15.17 15.92 -1.02
C TYR A 30 -15.37 16.32 -2.48
N MET A 31 -16.42 15.83 -3.15
CA MET A 31 -16.75 16.24 -4.52
C MET A 31 -17.14 17.72 -4.62
N GLN A 32 -17.83 18.27 -3.62
CA GLN A 32 -18.15 19.69 -3.58
C GLN A 32 -16.88 20.54 -3.39
N ALA A 33 -15.99 20.11 -2.51
CA ALA A 33 -14.69 20.75 -2.32
C ALA A 33 -13.80 20.65 -3.58
N ALA A 34 -13.88 19.53 -4.32
CA ALA A 34 -13.15 19.30 -5.58
C ALA A 34 -13.42 20.38 -6.63
N LYS A 35 -14.67 20.83 -6.73
CA LYS A 35 -15.09 21.84 -7.73
C LYS A 35 -14.37 23.17 -7.57
N THR A 36 -13.91 23.48 -6.35
CA THR A 36 -13.30 24.77 -6.03
C THR A 36 -11.79 24.67 -5.78
N LEU A 37 -11.33 23.59 -5.12
CA LEU A 37 -9.92 23.36 -4.79
C LEU A 37 -9.13 22.64 -5.89
N GLY A 38 -9.83 21.98 -6.81
CA GLY A 38 -9.24 21.06 -7.78
C GLY A 38 -9.44 19.60 -7.36
N THR A 39 -9.63 18.74 -8.36
CA THR A 39 -9.86 17.30 -8.19
C THR A 39 -8.69 16.60 -7.52
N ASP A 40 -7.47 16.98 -7.88
CA ASP A 40 -6.24 16.30 -7.47
C ASP A 40 -6.03 16.36 -5.96
N LEU A 41 -6.48 17.44 -5.31
CA LEU A 41 -6.35 17.61 -3.85
C LEU A 41 -7.26 16.68 -3.05
N VAL A 42 -8.38 16.25 -3.63
CA VAL A 42 -9.42 15.47 -2.93
C VAL A 42 -9.62 14.07 -3.52
N GLU A 43 -8.96 13.74 -4.63
CA GLU A 43 -9.07 12.47 -5.33
C GLU A 43 -8.78 11.28 -4.41
N ALA A 44 -7.69 11.34 -3.64
CA ALA A 44 -7.32 10.30 -2.69
C ALA A 44 -8.41 10.07 -1.64
N SER A 45 -9.01 11.15 -1.14
CA SER A 45 -10.09 11.10 -0.14
C SER A 45 -11.37 10.50 -0.72
N ILE A 46 -11.74 10.84 -1.95
CA ILE A 46 -12.88 10.25 -2.68
C ILE A 46 -12.65 8.76 -2.91
N TRP A 47 -11.45 8.38 -3.37
CA TRP A 47 -11.08 6.99 -3.59
C TRP A 47 -11.16 6.17 -2.30
N LEU A 48 -10.68 6.71 -1.17
CA LEU A 48 -10.78 6.08 0.14
C LEU A 48 -12.24 5.86 0.57
N CYS A 49 -13.14 6.82 0.30
CA CYS A 49 -14.56 6.68 0.58
C CYS A 49 -15.16 5.51 -0.23
N LYS A 50 -14.95 5.48 -1.54
CA LYS A 50 -15.44 4.40 -2.43
C LYS A 50 -14.91 3.03 -2.01
N LYS A 51 -13.63 2.92 -1.68
CA LYS A 51 -13.02 1.67 -1.23
C LYS A 51 -13.66 1.16 0.05
N ARG A 52 -13.93 2.05 1.01
CA ARG A 52 -14.56 1.67 2.29
C ARG A 52 -16.04 1.33 2.14
N GLN A 53 -16.79 2.05 1.30
CA GLN A 53 -18.17 1.69 0.94
C GLN A 53 -18.23 0.27 0.34
N ASN A 54 -17.34 -0.03 -0.61
CA ASN A 54 -17.27 -1.37 -1.22
C ASN A 54 -16.92 -2.44 -0.19
N SER A 55 -16.05 -2.15 0.79
CA SER A 55 -15.75 -3.09 1.87
C SER A 55 -16.97 -3.36 2.77
N ILE A 56 -17.79 -2.36 3.09
CA ILE A 56 -19.02 -2.54 3.88
C ILE A 56 -20.05 -3.38 3.11
N ASN A 57 -20.23 -3.09 1.82
CA ASN A 57 -21.17 -3.82 0.98
C ASN A 57 -20.75 -5.28 0.78
N THR A 58 -19.45 -5.56 0.76
CA THR A 58 -18.90 -6.93 0.68
C THR A 58 -19.10 -7.68 2.01
N SER A 59 -18.95 -7.00 3.15
CA SER A 59 -19.18 -7.59 4.48
C SER A 59 -20.63 -7.98 4.77
N SER A 60 -21.61 -7.41 4.06
CA SER A 60 -23.03 -7.82 4.21
C SER A 60 -23.37 -9.12 3.47
N ASN A 61 -22.49 -9.65 2.62
CA ASN A 61 -22.84 -10.80 1.77
C ASN A 61 -21.92 -12.02 1.88
N THR A 62 -20.93 -12.02 2.78
CA THR A 62 -20.08 -13.20 2.97
C THR A 62 -19.62 -13.36 4.42
N ASN A 63 -20.12 -14.40 5.08
CA ASN A 63 -19.34 -15.19 6.04
C ASN A 63 -18.12 -15.75 5.30
N SER A 64 -17.08 -14.95 5.09
CA SER A 64 -15.82 -15.47 4.56
C SER A 64 -14.70 -14.48 4.81
N SER A 65 -13.70 -14.96 5.55
CA SER A 65 -12.30 -14.58 5.51
C SER A 65 -11.98 -13.10 5.35
N VAL A 66 -11.41 -12.54 6.41
CA VAL A 66 -10.62 -11.32 6.40
C VAL A 66 -9.50 -11.46 5.35
N VAL A 67 -9.79 -11.09 4.09
CA VAL A 67 -8.77 -10.92 3.06
C VAL A 67 -8.20 -9.53 3.23
N THR A 68 -7.27 -9.43 4.18
CA THR A 68 -6.28 -8.35 4.30
C THR A 68 -5.34 -8.39 3.09
N ALA A 69 -5.81 -7.98 1.92
CA ALA A 69 -5.06 -8.00 0.66
C ALA A 69 -3.81 -7.09 0.62
N ASN A 70 -3.39 -6.47 1.73
CA ASN A 70 -2.18 -5.63 1.79
C ASN A 70 -1.35 -5.81 3.07
N THR A 71 -1.79 -6.66 4.01
CA THR A 71 -1.08 -6.84 5.29
C THR A 71 -0.09 -7.99 5.24
N GLU A 72 -0.17 -8.84 4.21
CA GLU A 72 0.78 -9.95 4.04
C GLU A 72 2.20 -9.43 3.83
N PHE A 73 2.41 -8.33 3.10
CA PHE A 73 3.74 -7.79 2.81
C PHE A 73 4.53 -7.32 4.03
N TYR A 74 3.86 -6.88 5.10
CA TYR A 74 4.49 -6.34 6.32
C TYR A 74 4.28 -7.26 7.54
N THR A 75 4.15 -8.57 7.32
CA THR A 75 4.18 -9.53 8.44
C THR A 75 5.61 -9.81 8.89
N ALA A 76 5.80 -9.99 10.19
CA ALA A 76 7.09 -10.42 10.75
C ALA A 76 7.58 -11.75 10.14
N GLU A 77 6.65 -12.61 9.72
CA GLU A 77 6.95 -13.87 9.03
C GLU A 77 7.57 -13.62 7.64
N ASN A 78 7.03 -12.67 6.86
CA ASN A 78 7.59 -12.34 5.56
C ASN A 78 8.95 -11.64 5.66
N PHE A 79 9.16 -10.80 6.67
CA PHE A 79 10.50 -10.26 6.97
C PHE A 79 11.50 -11.39 7.25
N LEU A 80 11.12 -12.38 8.05
CA LEU A 80 12.00 -13.50 8.38
C LEU A 80 12.30 -14.38 7.14
N LYS A 81 11.29 -14.63 6.29
CA LYS A 81 11.45 -15.34 5.01
C LYS A 81 12.40 -14.60 4.08
N GLN A 82 12.23 -13.29 3.90
CA GLN A 82 13.09 -12.47 3.06
C GLN A 82 14.52 -12.42 3.59
N LYS A 83 14.71 -12.28 4.91
CA LYS A 83 16.04 -12.32 5.54
C LYS A 83 16.74 -13.66 5.27
N LYS A 84 16.03 -14.78 5.43
CA LYS A 84 16.57 -16.12 5.16
C LYS A 84 16.94 -16.28 3.68
N GLN A 85 16.10 -15.81 2.77
CA GLN A 85 16.38 -15.87 1.34
C GLN A 85 17.62 -15.04 0.97
N LEU A 86 17.78 -13.86 1.57
CA LEU A 86 18.95 -13.02 1.36
C LEU A 86 20.24 -13.72 1.79
N GLU A 87 20.24 -14.32 2.98
CA GLU A 87 21.39 -15.06 3.53
C GLU A 87 21.77 -16.25 2.63
N GLN A 88 20.79 -17.04 2.20
CA GLN A 88 21.01 -18.16 1.28
C GLN A 88 21.59 -17.71 -0.07
N THR A 89 21.12 -16.57 -0.59
CA THR A 89 21.60 -16.03 -1.87
C THR A 89 23.04 -15.54 -1.76
N GLN A 90 23.40 -14.91 -0.64
CA GLN A 90 24.77 -14.45 -0.38
C GLN A 90 25.74 -15.63 -0.28
N GLN A 91 25.37 -16.68 0.46
CA GLN A 91 26.18 -17.89 0.57
C GLN A 91 26.40 -18.56 -0.79
N LEU A 92 25.33 -18.68 -1.59
CA LEU A 92 25.41 -19.27 -2.92
C LEU A 92 26.33 -18.48 -3.85
N LEU A 93 26.28 -17.14 -3.77
CA LEU A 93 27.16 -16.28 -4.56
C LEU A 93 28.64 -16.48 -4.17
N GLU A 94 28.92 -16.62 -2.89
CA GLU A 94 30.27 -16.84 -2.39
C GLU A 94 30.81 -18.22 -2.82
N GLU A 95 29.97 -19.26 -2.80
CA GLU A 95 30.32 -20.58 -3.33
C GLU A 95 30.66 -20.53 -4.82
N TYR A 96 29.83 -19.89 -5.64
CA TYR A 96 30.11 -19.74 -7.07
C TYR A 96 31.39 -18.95 -7.34
N TYR A 97 31.63 -17.90 -6.56
CA TYR A 97 32.87 -17.13 -6.65
C TYR A 97 34.08 -18.02 -6.37
N GLN A 98 34.06 -18.79 -5.27
CA GLN A 98 35.15 -19.71 -4.92
C GLN A 98 35.39 -20.78 -5.99
N GLN A 99 34.32 -21.39 -6.51
CA GLN A 99 34.39 -22.37 -7.59
C GLN A 99 35.00 -21.78 -8.88
N SER A 100 34.62 -20.55 -9.23
CA SER A 100 35.18 -19.88 -10.40
C SER A 100 36.68 -19.60 -10.23
N GLN A 101 37.10 -19.21 -9.03
CA GLN A 101 38.49 -18.91 -8.72
C GLN A 101 39.36 -20.17 -8.69
N SER A 102 38.84 -21.28 -8.14
CA SER A 102 39.54 -22.57 -8.15
C SER A 102 39.69 -23.12 -9.56
N LEU A 103 38.64 -23.04 -10.38
CA LEU A 103 38.68 -23.46 -11.78
C LEU A 103 39.70 -22.64 -12.58
N LYS A 104 39.71 -21.31 -12.38
CA LYS A 104 40.69 -20.42 -13.00
C LYS A 104 42.12 -20.83 -12.65
N LEU A 105 42.39 -21.10 -11.38
CA LEU A 105 43.72 -21.53 -10.94
C LEU A 105 44.12 -22.87 -11.56
N GLN A 106 43.20 -23.83 -11.60
CA GLN A 106 43.44 -25.15 -12.19
C GLN A 106 43.76 -25.05 -13.70
N LEU A 107 43.08 -24.17 -14.42
CA LEU A 107 43.36 -23.91 -15.83
C LEU A 107 44.73 -23.25 -16.04
N MET A 108 45.14 -22.34 -15.15
CA MET A 108 46.46 -21.70 -15.21
C MET A 108 47.61 -22.69 -14.94
N GLN A 109 47.39 -23.71 -14.11
CA GLN A 109 48.40 -24.74 -13.80
C GLN A 109 48.51 -25.85 -14.85
N ARG A 110 47.54 -25.96 -15.76
CA ARG A 110 47.50 -26.99 -16.82
C ARG A 110 48.21 -26.56 -18.11
N ASN A 111 48.56 -25.28 -18.24
CA ASN A 111 49.39 -24.73 -19.31
C ASN A 111 50.86 -24.67 -18.86
#